data_AF-A0A2V7QN92-F1
#
_entry.id   AF-A0A2V7QN92-F1
#
_cell.length_a   1.000
_cell.length_b   1.000
_cell.length_c   1.000
_cell.angle_alpha   90.00
_cell.angle_beta   90.00
_cell.angle_gamma   90.00
#
_symmetry.space_group_name_H-M   'P 1'
#
loop_
_entity.id
_entity.type
_entity.pdbx_description
1 polymer ?
#
loop_
_entity_poly.entity_id
_entity_poly.type
_entity_poly.pdbx_seq_one_letter_code
_entity_poly.pdbx_strand_id
1 'polypeptide(L)'
;MLLPEPPDVDPLDDEDFPPGDGTAESEVVVVCPHCGEVNELGLDPGGGSVQEYVEDCQVCCRPWRVTVRYAEDGTAEVFTEALDE
;
A
#
# COMPACT_ATOMS: atom_id res chain seq x y z
N MET A 1 -34.08 23.86 36.26
CA MET A 1 -32.97 24.06 35.31
C MET A 1 -32.58 22.67 34.82
N LEU A 2 -33.18 22.24 33.70
CA LEU A 2 -32.76 21.02 33.01
C LEU A 2 -31.78 21.46 31.92
N LEU A 3 -30.56 20.94 31.96
CA LEU A 3 -29.62 21.02 30.84
C LEU A 3 -30.19 20.16 29.70
N PRO A 4 -30.23 20.63 28.44
CA PRO A 4 -30.64 19.78 27.34
C PRO A 4 -29.57 18.68 27.14
N GLU A 5 -30.03 17.44 27.09
CA GLU A 5 -29.21 16.29 26.70
C GLU A 5 -28.78 16.49 25.23
N PRO A 6 -27.50 16.25 24.88
CA PRO A 6 -27.05 16.35 23.50
C PRO A 6 -27.80 15.30 22.66
N PRO A 7 -28.11 15.59 21.38
CA PRO A 7 -28.82 14.66 20.53
C PRO A 7 -28.04 13.35 20.44
N ASP A 8 -28.75 12.23 20.48
CA ASP A 8 -28.22 10.89 20.30
C ASP A 8 -27.44 10.82 18.98
N VAL A 9 -26.13 11.01 19.04
CA VAL A 9 -25.23 10.78 17.91
C VAL A 9 -24.97 9.29 17.91
N ASP A 10 -25.66 8.56 17.04
CA ASP A 10 -25.37 7.16 16.80
C ASP A 10 -23.92 7.07 16.28
N PRO A 11 -23.00 6.37 16.98
CA PRO A 11 -21.59 6.30 16.59
C PRO A 11 -21.35 5.43 15.35
N LEU A 12 -22.40 4.92 14.71
CA LEU A 12 -22.37 4.13 13.48
C LEU A 12 -23.04 4.82 12.29
N ASP A 13 -23.01 6.16 12.25
CA ASP A 13 -23.31 6.91 11.03
C ASP A 13 -22.05 6.88 10.13
N ASP A 14 -21.89 5.79 9.40
CA ASP A 14 -20.83 5.57 8.39
C ASP A 14 -20.96 6.52 7.17
N GLU A 15 -21.84 7.53 7.22
CA GLU A 15 -22.12 8.47 6.10
C GLU A 15 -21.25 9.75 6.13
N ASP A 16 -20.50 10.02 7.20
CA ASP A 16 -19.57 11.18 7.31
C ASP A 16 -18.10 10.79 7.10
N PHE A 17 -17.80 9.51 6.92
CA PHE A 17 -16.54 9.13 6.28
C PHE A 17 -16.75 9.32 4.77
N PRO A 18 -16.18 10.36 4.14
CA PRO A 18 -16.13 10.36 2.69
C PRO A 18 -15.46 9.04 2.30
N PRO A 19 -16.00 8.27 1.35
CA PRO A 19 -15.20 7.26 0.72
C PRO A 19 -14.04 8.05 0.10
N GLY A 20 -12.89 8.06 0.75
CA GLY A 20 -11.66 7.99 -0.02
C GLY A 20 -11.93 6.83 -0.95
N ASP A 21 -11.96 7.07 -2.26
CA ASP A 21 -12.36 6.04 -3.21
C ASP A 21 -11.51 4.76 -3.09
N GLY A 22 -10.47 4.77 -2.25
CA GLY A 22 -9.84 3.57 -1.70
C GLY A 22 -9.16 2.77 -2.79
N THR A 23 -8.96 3.37 -3.96
CA THR A 23 -8.61 2.69 -5.20
C THR A 23 -7.11 2.61 -5.46
N ALA A 24 -6.28 3.15 -4.57
CA ALA A 24 -4.86 2.98 -4.71
C ALA A 24 -4.47 1.52 -4.44
N GLU A 25 -3.74 0.92 -5.38
CA GLU A 25 -3.33 -0.48 -5.28
C GLU A 25 -2.38 -0.68 -4.10
N SER A 26 -2.73 -1.58 -3.18
CA SER A 26 -1.97 -1.82 -1.96
C SER A 26 -1.21 -3.15 -1.95
N GLU A 27 -1.29 -3.94 -3.02
CA GLU A 27 -0.68 -5.26 -3.12
C GLU A 27 -0.24 -5.52 -4.56
N VAL A 28 0.87 -6.23 -4.74
CA VAL A 28 1.38 -6.60 -6.06
C VAL A 28 2.04 -7.98 -6.04
N VAL A 29 2.00 -8.66 -7.17
CA VAL A 29 2.73 -9.90 -7.39
C VAL A 29 3.91 -9.64 -8.32
N VAL A 30 5.13 -9.93 -7.86
CA VAL A 30 6.37 -9.71 -8.63
C VAL A 30 7.21 -10.98 -8.69
N VAL A 31 8.12 -11.04 -9.66
CA VAL A 31 9.04 -12.18 -9.84
C VAL A 31 10.42 -11.80 -9.36
N CYS A 32 11.02 -12.64 -8.52
CA CYS A 32 12.35 -12.44 -7.99
C CYS A 32 13.42 -12.42 -9.11
N PRO A 33 14.21 -11.34 -9.26
CA PRO A 33 15.26 -11.24 -10.27
C PRO A 33 16.43 -12.18 -9.96
N HIS A 34 16.49 -12.71 -8.73
CA HIS A 34 17.55 -13.58 -8.25
C HIS A 34 17.27 -15.07 -8.47
N CYS A 35 16.07 -15.55 -8.13
CA CYS A 35 15.71 -16.97 -8.23
C CYS A 35 14.53 -17.28 -9.16
N GLY A 36 13.82 -16.26 -9.65
CA GLY A 36 12.66 -16.41 -10.52
C GLY A 36 11.36 -16.79 -9.82
N GLU A 37 11.33 -16.81 -8.49
CA GLU A 37 10.13 -17.17 -7.71
C GLU A 37 9.15 -16.00 -7.60
N VAL A 38 7.86 -16.31 -7.49
CA VAL A 38 6.80 -15.32 -7.32
C VAL A 38 6.68 -14.90 -5.86
N ASN A 39 6.69 -13.60 -5.60
CA ASN A 39 6.44 -13.03 -4.27
C ASN A 39 5.26 -12.04 -4.32
N GLU A 40 4.49 -12.02 -3.23
CA GLU A 40 3.41 -11.06 -2.97
C GLU A 40 3.93 -9.95 -2.05
N LEU A 41 3.85 -8.69 -2.50
CA LEU A 41 4.35 -7.54 -1.75
C LEU A 41 3.21 -6.59 -1.39
N GLY A 42 3.26 -6.03 -0.18
CA GLY A 42 2.39 -4.93 0.24
C GLY A 42 2.94 -3.59 -0.22
N LEU A 43 2.06 -2.72 -0.70
CA LEU A 43 2.37 -1.36 -1.13
C LEU A 43 1.68 -0.35 -0.19
N ASP A 44 2.37 0.75 0.12
CA ASP A 44 1.82 1.84 0.95
C ASP A 44 1.57 3.09 0.08
N PRO A 45 0.33 3.37 -0.35
CA PRO A 45 0.04 4.58 -1.14
C PRO A 45 0.24 5.89 -0.35
N GLY A 46 0.34 5.83 0.99
CA GLY A 46 0.64 6.98 1.85
C GLY A 46 2.10 7.46 1.79
N GLY A 47 3.02 6.65 1.25
CA GLY A 47 4.45 6.95 1.17
C GLY A 47 4.87 7.97 0.10
N GLY A 48 3.91 8.43 -0.73
CA GLY A 48 4.15 9.39 -1.83
C GLY A 48 4.08 8.74 -3.20
N SER A 49 4.15 9.56 -4.26
CA SER A 49 3.94 9.13 -5.64
C SER A 49 5.07 8.26 -6.21
N VAL A 50 6.28 8.35 -5.66
CA VAL A 50 7.42 7.50 -6.01
C VAL A 50 8.09 7.04 -4.74
N GLN A 51 8.25 5.72 -4.59
CA GLN A 51 8.80 5.08 -3.40
C GLN A 51 9.86 4.09 -3.82
N GLU A 52 10.93 4.02 -3.03
CA GLU A 52 12.03 3.07 -3.23
C GLU A 52 12.39 2.45 -1.90
N TYR A 53 12.35 1.13 -1.83
CA TYR A 53 12.72 0.38 -0.64
C TYR A 53 13.45 -0.91 -1.01
N VAL A 54 14.11 -1.49 -0.02
CA VAL A 54 14.76 -2.80 -0.13
C VAL A 54 13.91 -3.81 0.59
N GLU A 55 13.74 -4.96 -0.03
CA GLU A 55 13.03 -6.09 0.54
C GLU A 55 13.87 -7.36 0.33
N ASP A 56 13.55 -8.43 1.03
CA ASP A 56 14.20 -9.72 0.84
C ASP A 56 13.23 -10.70 0.17
N CYS A 57 13.73 -11.46 -0.80
CA CYS A 57 12.94 -12.53 -1.40
C CYS A 57 12.51 -13.56 -0.35
N GLN A 58 11.21 -13.85 -0.24
CA GLN A 58 10.65 -14.80 0.74
C GLN A 58 11.14 -16.25 0.56
N VAL A 59 11.77 -16.57 -0.58
CA VAL A 59 12.24 -17.93 -0.91
C VAL A 59 13.76 -18.05 -0.90
N CYS A 60 14.49 -17.12 -1.51
CA CYS A 60 15.95 -17.19 -1.58
C CYS A 60 16.69 -16.24 -0.62
N CYS A 61 15.97 -15.42 0.14
CA CYS A 61 16.49 -14.48 1.14
C CYS A 61 17.57 -13.53 0.62
N ARG A 62 17.54 -13.21 -0.68
CA ARG A 62 18.46 -12.23 -1.29
C ARG A 62 17.77 -10.88 -1.41
N PRO A 63 18.47 -9.78 -1.11
CA PRO A 63 17.91 -8.44 -1.17
C PRO A 63 17.66 -8.01 -2.62
N TRP A 64 16.58 -7.27 -2.81
CA TRP A 64 16.24 -6.61 -4.08
C TRP A 64 15.72 -5.20 -3.80
N ARG A 65 15.91 -4.30 -4.77
CA ARG A 65 15.30 -2.97 -4.73
C ARG A 65 13.93 -3.05 -5.40
N VAL A 66 12.93 -2.49 -4.74
CA VAL A 66 11.58 -2.32 -5.24
C VAL A 66 11.33 -0.83 -5.40
N THR A 67 10.91 -0.43 -6.60
CA THR A 67 10.50 0.93 -6.92
C THR A 67 9.03 0.92 -7.30
N VAL A 68 8.23 1.71 -6.60
CA VAL A 68 6.78 1.83 -6.80
C VAL A 68 6.46 3.24 -7.27
N ARG A 69 5.64 3.35 -8.31
CA ARG A 69 5.12 4.62 -8.82
C ARG A 69 3.61 4.58 -8.85
N TYR A 70 2.98 5.53 -8.17
CA TYR A 70 1.54 5.68 -8.20
C TYR A 70 1.12 6.72 -9.24
N ALA A 71 0.18 6.34 -10.10
CA ALA A 71 -0.51 7.25 -10.98
C ALA A 71 -1.61 8.02 -10.23
N GLU A 72 -2.15 9.07 -10.88
CA GLU A 72 -3.21 9.91 -10.30
C GLU A 72 -4.52 9.14 -10.04
N ASP A 73 -4.72 8.01 -10.73
CA ASP A 73 -5.88 7.12 -10.55
C ASP A 73 -5.66 6.03 -9.49
N GLY A 74 -4.50 6.00 -8.82
CA GLY A 74 -4.17 5.01 -7.80
C GLY A 74 -3.51 3.74 -8.31
N THR A 75 -3.32 3.58 -9.64
CA THR A 75 -2.59 2.43 -10.21
C THR A 75 -1.12 2.45 -9.78
N ALA A 76 -0.59 1.31 -9.38
CA ALA A 76 0.81 1.13 -8.99
C ALA A 76 1.62 0.46 -10.10
N GLU A 77 2.65 1.15 -10.58
CA GLU A 77 3.69 0.58 -11.44
C GLU A 77 4.88 0.17 -10.57
N VAL A 78 5.23 -1.12 -10.61
CA VAL A 78 6.29 -1.69 -9.76
C VAL A 78 7.44 -2.21 -10.60
N PHE A 79 8.66 -1.82 -10.24
CA PHE A 79 9.91 -2.26 -10.85
C PHE A 79 10.78 -2.92 -9.78
N THR A 80 11.39 -4.06 -10.14
CA THR A 80 12.26 -4.82 -9.23
C THR A 80 13.63 -4.99 -9.84
N GLU A 81 14.68 -4.73 -9.06
CA GLU A 81 16.07 -4.87 -9.47
C GLU A 81 16.84 -5.71 -8.46
N ALA A 82 17.67 -6.64 -8.97
CA ALA A 82 18.58 -7.39 -8.12
C ALA A 82 19.59 -6.44 -7.48
N LEU A 83 19.78 -6.57 -6.16
CA LEU A 83 20.89 -5.92 -5.48
C LEU A 83 22.04 -6.93 -5.39
N ASP A 84 23.10 -6.65 -6.13
CA ASP A 84 24.39 -7.31 -5.97
C ASP A 84 25.15 -6.59 -4.85
N GLU A 85 24.89 -6.98 -3.60
CA GLU A 85 25.73 -6.62 -2.44
C GLU A 85 26.77 -7.70 -2.16
#